data_AF-A0A077MBA2-F1
#
_entry.id   AF-A0A077MBA2-F1
#
_cell.length_a   1.000
_cell.length_b   1.000
_cell.length_c   1.000
_cell.angle_alpha   90.00
_cell.angle_beta   90.00
_cell.angle_gamma   90.00
#
_symmetry.space_group_name_H-M   'P 1'
#
loop_
_entity.id
_entity.type
_entity.pdbx_description
1 polymer ?
#
loop_
_entity_poly.entity_id
_entity_poly.type
_entity_poly.pdbx_seq_one_letter_code
_entity_poly.pdbx_strand_id
1 'polypeptide(L)'
;MLPDMSEYQQIPVPQQPGSSTGSGPARRSDAAVCPWCSGTNFEPGFVEDTGQSAQGFARWIPGEMNKGLFGGAQRFGRERIDITGQRCIACGYLCLFAR
;
A
#
# COMPACT_ATOMS: atom_id res chain seq x y z
N MET A 1 10.03 24.08 -17.89
CA MET A 1 10.35 22.78 -18.52
C MET A 1 9.76 21.72 -17.61
N LEU A 2 8.71 21.02 -18.02
CA LEU A 2 8.17 19.91 -17.23
C LEU A 2 9.10 18.70 -17.43
N PRO A 3 9.40 17.92 -16.38
CA PRO A 3 10.23 16.72 -16.52
C PRO A 3 9.55 15.74 -17.47
N ASP A 4 10.34 15.06 -18.30
CA ASP A 4 9.84 14.00 -19.16
C ASP A 4 9.41 12.81 -18.30
N MET A 5 8.12 12.49 -18.34
CA MET A 5 7.54 11.41 -17.55
C MET A 5 7.95 10.01 -18.05
N SER A 6 8.63 9.92 -19.21
CA SER A 6 9.08 8.67 -19.82
C SER A 6 10.25 8.00 -19.09
N GLU A 7 11.02 8.76 -18.29
CA GLU A 7 12.14 8.22 -17.51
C GLU A 7 11.70 7.50 -16.22
N TYR A 8 10.45 7.67 -15.80
CA TYR A 8 9.94 6.98 -14.61
C TYR A 8 9.58 5.53 -14.96
N GLN A 9 10.20 4.60 -14.23
CA GLN A 9 9.89 3.19 -14.34
C GLN A 9 8.41 2.94 -13.98
N GLN A 10 7.58 2.73 -14.99
CA GLN A 10 6.19 2.34 -14.77
C GLN A 10 6.15 0.91 -14.23
N ILE A 11 5.43 0.69 -13.12
CA ILE A 11 5.15 -0.66 -12.63
C ILE A 11 3.95 -1.19 -13.43
N PRO A 12 4.09 -2.30 -14.17
CA PRO A 12 2.98 -2.87 -14.92
C PRO A 12 1.83 -3.23 -13.96
N VAL A 13 0.62 -2.78 -14.27
CA VAL A 13 -0.58 -3.18 -13.52
C VAL A 13 -0.90 -4.63 -13.91
N PRO A 14 -0.90 -5.59 -12.96
CA PRO A 14 -1.28 -6.97 -13.26
C PRO A 14 -2.72 -7.00 -13.78
N GLN A 15 -3.00 -7.62 -14.91
CA GLN A 15 -4.38 -7.71 -15.45
C GLN A 15 -5.27 -8.56 -14.50
N GLN A 16 -6.53 -8.15 -14.26
CA GLN A 16 -7.45 -8.93 -13.41
C GLN A 16 -7.75 -10.29 -14.06
N PRO A 17 -7.67 -11.42 -13.33
CA PRO A 17 -8.36 -12.63 -13.75
C PRO A 17 -9.87 -12.33 -13.80
N GLY A 18 -10.54 -12.78 -14.87
CA GLY A 18 -11.91 -12.43 -15.24
C GLY A 18 -12.87 -12.26 -14.07
N SER A 19 -13.45 -11.07 -13.97
CA SER A 19 -14.39 -10.62 -12.95
C SER A 19 -15.70 -11.41 -12.97
N SER A 20 -15.87 -12.37 -12.05
CA SER A 20 -17.19 -12.93 -11.72
C SER A 20 -17.78 -12.19 -10.51
N THR A 21 -19.01 -11.73 -10.68
CA THR A 21 -19.86 -10.94 -9.77
C THR A 21 -19.89 -11.43 -8.32
N GLY A 22 -19.53 -10.54 -7.39
CA GLY A 22 -19.68 -10.76 -5.94
C GLY A 22 -19.81 -9.42 -5.21
N SER A 23 -20.99 -8.81 -5.27
CA SER A 23 -21.29 -7.51 -4.66
C SER A 23 -21.71 -7.68 -3.19
N GLY A 24 -20.76 -7.55 -2.26
CA GLY A 24 -21.05 -7.40 -0.84
C GLY A 24 -19.87 -6.78 -0.09
N PRO A 25 -20.09 -5.90 0.91
CA PRO A 25 -18.98 -5.37 1.71
C PRO A 25 -18.36 -6.51 2.52
N ALA A 26 -17.06 -6.75 2.31
CA ALA A 26 -16.30 -7.78 3.01
C ALA A 26 -16.44 -7.60 4.53
N ARG A 27 -17.03 -8.58 5.21
CA ARG A 27 -17.08 -8.64 6.67
C ARG A 27 -15.68 -8.90 7.23
N ARG A 28 -15.47 -8.39 8.43
CA ARG A 28 -14.18 -8.02 9.02
C ARG A 28 -13.31 -9.17 9.56
N SER A 29 -13.56 -10.45 9.26
CA SER A 29 -12.80 -11.56 9.91
C SER A 29 -12.65 -12.89 9.16
N ASP A 30 -13.27 -13.11 8.01
CA ASP A 30 -13.05 -14.35 7.25
C ASP A 30 -11.86 -14.13 6.32
N ALA A 31 -10.83 -14.98 6.42
CA ALA A 31 -9.53 -14.88 5.75
C ALA A 31 -9.53 -13.93 4.53
N ALA A 32 -8.86 -12.79 4.65
CA ALA A 32 -8.89 -11.74 3.63
C ALA A 32 -8.56 -12.34 2.25
N VAL A 33 -9.56 -12.43 1.37
CA VAL A 33 -9.39 -12.83 -0.01
C VAL A 33 -9.00 -11.59 -0.81
N CYS A 34 -7.98 -11.71 -1.65
CA CYS A 34 -7.57 -10.60 -2.50
C CYS A 34 -8.69 -10.22 -3.47
N PRO A 35 -9.20 -8.98 -3.43
CA PRO A 35 -10.27 -8.56 -4.33
C PRO A 35 -9.79 -8.45 -5.78
N TRP A 36 -8.47 -8.49 -6.02
CA TRP A 36 -7.88 -8.45 -7.36
C TRP A 36 -7.70 -9.83 -7.99
N CYS A 37 -7.12 -10.78 -7.27
CA CYS A 37 -6.73 -12.08 -7.83
C CYS A 37 -7.30 -13.29 -7.08
N SER A 38 -8.13 -13.08 -6.07
CA SER A 38 -8.69 -14.12 -5.19
C SER A 38 -7.67 -14.93 -4.38
N GLY A 39 -6.40 -14.52 -4.35
CA GLY A 39 -5.38 -15.13 -3.49
C GLY A 39 -5.66 -14.91 -2.00
N THR A 40 -5.25 -15.86 -1.17
CA THR A 40 -5.49 -15.87 0.29
C THR A 40 -4.26 -15.56 1.12
N ASN A 41 -3.07 -15.53 0.51
CA ASN A 41 -1.81 -15.28 1.19
C ASN A 41 -1.46 -13.79 1.17
N PHE A 42 -1.38 -13.22 2.37
CA PHE A 42 -1.07 -11.82 2.60
C PHE A 42 0.13 -11.67 3.53
N GLU A 43 1.01 -10.74 3.17
CA GLU A 43 2.14 -10.31 3.98
C GLU A 43 1.79 -8.99 4.69
N PRO A 44 1.93 -8.87 6.02
CA PRO A 44 1.73 -7.61 6.72
C PRO A 44 2.89 -6.63 6.45
N GLY A 45 2.60 -5.34 6.47
CA GLY A 45 3.62 -4.31 6.24
C GLY A 45 3.06 -2.90 6.25
N PHE A 46 3.87 -1.96 5.77
CA PHE A 46 3.48 -0.56 5.62
C PHE A 46 4.11 0.05 4.36
N VAL A 47 3.55 1.18 3.92
CA VAL A 47 4.14 1.99 2.84
C VAL A 47 5.12 2.97 3.47
N GLU A 48 6.38 2.89 3.09
CA GLU A 48 7.37 3.90 3.40
C GLU A 48 7.28 5.03 2.37
N ASP A 49 6.93 6.22 2.86
CA ASP A 49 7.07 7.48 2.16
C ASP A 49 8.38 8.16 2.62
N THR A 50 9.34 8.25 1.70
CA THR A 50 10.65 8.89 1.94
C THR A 50 10.58 10.41 2.07
N GLY A 51 9.39 11.00 1.92
CA GLY A 51 9.12 12.41 2.17
C GLY A 51 9.25 13.30 0.93
N GLN A 52 9.07 14.59 1.15
CA GLN A 52 9.08 15.59 0.09
C GLN A 52 10.45 15.69 -0.58
N SER A 53 10.45 15.76 -1.92
CA SER A 53 11.64 15.83 -2.78
C SER A 53 12.46 14.54 -2.86
N ALA A 54 11.98 13.43 -2.27
CA ALA A 54 12.59 12.14 -2.51
C ALA A 54 12.43 11.72 -3.98
N GLN A 55 13.49 11.14 -4.54
CA GLN A 55 13.47 10.63 -5.91
C GLN A 55 12.95 9.18 -5.90
N GLY A 56 12.03 8.87 -6.82
CA GLY A 56 11.50 7.51 -7.03
C GLY A 56 10.13 7.24 -6.41
N PHE A 57 9.76 5.96 -6.33
CA PHE A 57 8.46 5.50 -5.84
C PHE A 57 8.47 5.20 -4.33
N ALA A 58 7.31 5.36 -3.69
CA ALA A 58 7.07 4.82 -2.35
C ALA A 58 7.32 3.30 -2.32
N ARG A 59 7.75 2.79 -1.17
CA ARG A 59 8.15 1.37 -1.03
C ARG A 59 7.25 0.63 -0.07
N TRP A 60 7.02 -0.65 -0.35
CA TRP A 60 6.42 -1.57 0.61
C TRP A 60 7.50 -2.12 1.54
N ILE A 61 7.31 -2.00 2.85
CA ILE A 61 8.20 -2.57 3.87
C ILE A 61 7.45 -3.70 4.59
N PRO A 62 7.92 -4.96 4.49
CA PRO A 62 7.37 -6.06 5.25
C PRO A 62 7.55 -5.87 6.77
N GLY A 63 6.56 -6.28 7.56
CA GLY A 63 6.62 -6.28 9.01
C GLY A 63 6.04 -5.03 9.69
N GLU A 64 6.22 -4.96 11.01
CA GLU A 64 5.62 -3.90 11.82
C GLU A 64 6.31 -2.55 11.61
N MET A 65 5.51 -1.47 11.62
CA MET A 65 6.05 -0.11 11.58
C MET A 65 6.74 0.22 12.91
N ASN A 66 8.06 0.40 12.86
CA ASN A 66 8.84 0.85 14.01
C ASN A 66 9.11 2.35 13.89
N LYS A 67 8.58 3.15 14.82
CA LYS A 67 8.84 4.59 14.87
C LYS A 67 10.15 4.86 15.61
N GLY A 68 11.13 5.45 14.94
CA GLY A 68 12.33 5.98 15.59
C GLY A 68 12.03 7.19 16.48
N LEU A 69 12.90 7.45 17.47
CA LEU A 69 12.73 8.48 18.50
C LEU A 69 12.54 9.92 17.96
N PHE A 70 12.94 10.16 16.70
CA PHE A 70 12.92 11.47 16.04
C PHE A 70 11.97 11.55 14.83
N GLY A 71 10.88 10.77 14.81
CA GLY A 71 9.88 10.67 13.72
C GLY A 71 9.45 12.01 13.08
N GLY A 72 10.23 12.47 12.08
CA GLY A 72 10.46 13.89 11.80
C GLY A 72 9.26 14.79 11.43
N ALA A 73 9.51 16.09 11.61
CA ALA A 73 8.82 17.34 11.23
C ALA A 73 7.35 17.57 11.66
N GLN A 74 7.15 18.44 12.66
CA GLN A 74 5.87 19.07 12.98
C GLN A 74 5.27 19.78 11.75
N ARG A 75 4.31 19.16 11.06
CA ARG A 75 3.28 19.90 10.33
C ARG A 75 2.28 20.36 11.38
N PHE A 76 2.47 21.59 11.86
CA PHE A 76 1.64 22.23 12.90
C PHE A 76 0.15 21.95 12.68
N GLY A 77 -0.48 21.22 13.61
CA GLY A 77 -1.93 21.20 13.80
C GLY A 77 -2.75 20.08 13.14
N ARG A 78 -2.16 19.05 12.52
CA ARG A 78 -2.92 17.88 12.03
C ARG A 78 -2.39 16.58 12.63
N GLU A 79 -3.31 15.74 13.13
CA GLU A 79 -3.00 14.39 13.64
C GLU A 79 -2.38 13.53 12.54
N ARG A 80 -1.30 12.82 12.87
CA ARG A 80 -0.70 11.82 11.99
C ARG A 80 -1.34 10.48 12.30
N ILE A 81 -2.14 9.98 11.37
CA ILE A 81 -2.76 8.66 11.44
C ILE A 81 -1.79 7.66 10.80
N ASP A 82 -1.48 6.58 11.49
CA ASP A 82 -0.58 5.55 10.94
C ASP A 82 -1.32 4.73 9.89
N ILE A 83 -0.65 4.46 8.78
CA ILE A 83 -1.15 3.56 7.75
C ILE A 83 -0.42 2.23 7.87
N THR A 84 -1.18 1.18 8.18
CA THR A 84 -0.73 -0.21 8.12
C THR A 84 -1.38 -0.90 6.93
N GLY A 85 -0.87 -2.04 6.52
CA GLY A 85 -1.48 -2.76 5.41
C GLY A 85 -1.15 -4.23 5.33
N GLN A 86 -1.72 -4.84 4.30
CA GLN A 86 -1.43 -6.19 3.88
C GLN A 86 -1.19 -6.21 2.37
N ARG A 87 -0.13 -6.89 1.93
CA ARG A 87 0.21 -7.11 0.52
C ARG A 87 -0.12 -8.53 0.11
N CYS A 88 -0.94 -8.70 -0.93
CA CYS A 88 -1.16 -10.01 -1.52
C CYS A 88 0.16 -10.51 -2.13
N ILE A 89 0.64 -11.68 -1.70
CA ILE A 89 1.91 -12.24 -2.20
C ILE A 89 1.78 -12.64 -3.68
N ALA A 90 0.59 -13.02 -4.13
CA ALA A 90 0.35 -13.51 -5.49
C ALA A 90 0.36 -12.40 -6.55
N CYS A 91 -0.21 -11.23 -6.27
CA CYS A 91 -0.38 -10.16 -7.27
C CYS A 91 0.10 -8.78 -6.82
N GLY A 92 0.53 -8.62 -5.57
CA GLY A 92 0.99 -7.34 -5.03
C GLY A 92 -0.11 -6.35 -4.64
N TYR A 93 -1.40 -6.72 -4.71
CA TYR A 93 -2.49 -5.87 -4.25
C TYR A 93 -2.28 -5.43 -2.80
N LEU A 94 -2.36 -4.13 -2.55
CA LEU A 94 -2.25 -3.54 -1.21
C LEU A 94 -3.63 -3.23 -0.64
N CYS A 95 -3.92 -3.77 0.54
CA CYS A 95 -5.04 -3.35 1.38
C CYS A 95 -4.48 -2.47 2.51
N LEU A 96 -4.97 -1.23 2.65
CA LEU A 96 -4.44 -0.25 3.59
C LEU A 96 -5.48 0.13 4.65
N PHE A 97 -5.01 0.31 5.88
CA PHE A 97 -5.81 0.66 7.06
C PHE A 97 -5.19 1.87 7.77
N ALA A 98 -5.99 2.93 7.96
CA ALA A 98 -5.62 4.10 8.74
C ALA A 98 -6.19 3.94 10.16
N ARG A 99 -5.35 4.03 11.19
CA ARG A 99 -5.74 3.89 12.61
C ARG A 99 -5.16 5.00 13.48
#